data_AF-A0AA39PQG4-F1
#
_entry.id   AF-A0AA39PQG4-F1
#
_cell.length_a   1.000
_cell.length_b   1.000
_cell.length_c   1.000
_cell.angle_alpha   90.00
_cell.angle_beta   90.00
_cell.angle_gamma   90.00
#
_symmetry.space_group_name_H-M   'P 1'
#
loop_
_entity.id
_entity.type
_entity.pdbx_description
1 polymer ?
#
loop_
_entity_poly.entity_id
_entity_poly.type
_entity_poly.pdbx_seq_one_letter_code
_entity_poly.pdbx_strand_id
1 'polypeptide(L)'
;MSPSEESYDSDEPFKLTHRRQRNSTMAKRRKLSQRPRQSDLESTNEPNMLLDRFFHETTDDSPEHGFEDVFEHLVSNYAEVRDDLHEKDGGKDEQGVQLRKLTLFESSRIVDSFPQGNATYATHFFLRKLKLGKEQRRVNTSPADPLLIESLTGDTISSAQEQKDFPGPKVLEALEEIQTTAYEVSFASRLQGTLPSRTPGLLSINWETETPWMALMNDVRQHYRLAHPEQTHAAETSAPIEYCSLRACYLDQVHELLARCFWEGIDVSDSLDYWPERCTVVAMYKRLVIGIAIISSPRETYITFLAVKPGWDNAQIATTMLYHLIQLNPHKDITLHVSANNPALLLYNRFGFKAEEFIVGFYEAYLDPQSHSSTNAFRLRLRH
;
A
#
# COMPACT_ATOMS: atom_id res chain seq x y z
N MET A 1 -10.25 -73.98 -24.27
CA MET A 1 -11.28 -74.21 -25.31
C MET A 1 -12.07 -72.92 -25.41
N SER A 2 -11.74 -72.11 -26.43
CA SER A 2 -12.51 -70.93 -26.85
C SER A 2 -13.88 -71.38 -27.39
N PRO A 3 -14.85 -70.46 -27.49
CA PRO A 3 -15.07 -69.93 -28.84
C PRO A 3 -15.56 -68.47 -28.93
N SER A 4 -15.20 -67.90 -30.09
CA SER A 4 -15.96 -66.99 -30.98
C SER A 4 -16.32 -65.56 -30.56
N GLU A 5 -15.55 -64.66 -31.18
CA GLU A 5 -15.84 -63.28 -31.59
C GLU A 5 -17.16 -63.15 -32.37
N GLU A 6 -17.92 -62.08 -32.10
CA GLU A 6 -18.87 -61.51 -33.05
C GLU A 6 -18.51 -60.04 -33.30
N SER A 7 -18.17 -59.77 -34.55
CA SER A 7 -17.94 -58.45 -35.14
C SER A 7 -19.26 -57.77 -35.48
N TYR A 8 -19.39 -56.48 -35.18
CA TYR A 8 -20.32 -55.60 -35.89
C TYR A 8 -19.55 -54.41 -36.45
N ASP A 9 -19.51 -54.39 -37.78
CA ASP A 9 -19.04 -53.34 -38.65
C ASP A 9 -20.29 -52.70 -39.29
N SER A 10 -20.38 -51.37 -39.33
CA SER A 10 -21.24 -50.57 -40.22
C SER A 10 -21.00 -49.08 -40.03
N ASP A 11 -20.19 -48.54 -40.93
CA ASP A 11 -20.04 -47.12 -41.27
C ASP A 11 -21.35 -46.45 -41.72
N GLU A 12 -21.53 -45.16 -41.39
CA GLU A 12 -22.24 -44.19 -42.25
C GLU A 12 -21.73 -42.75 -41.92
N PRO A 13 -21.19 -42.00 -42.90
CA PRO A 13 -20.53 -40.71 -42.67
C PRO A 13 -21.44 -39.52 -43.02
N PHE A 14 -21.72 -38.64 -42.04
CA PHE A 14 -22.40 -37.36 -42.32
C PHE A 14 -21.41 -36.22 -42.64
N LYS A 15 -21.59 -35.65 -43.83
CA LYS A 15 -20.80 -34.56 -44.41
C LYS A 15 -21.21 -33.17 -43.90
N LEU A 16 -20.17 -32.40 -43.54
CA LEU A 16 -19.92 -30.96 -43.72
C LEU A 16 -21.09 -29.96 -43.86
N THR A 17 -21.07 -28.93 -43.00
CA THR A 17 -21.24 -27.55 -43.47
C THR A 17 -20.22 -26.61 -42.81
N HIS A 18 -19.21 -26.20 -43.60
CA HIS A 18 -18.30 -25.11 -43.25
C HIS A 18 -19.02 -23.76 -43.43
N ARG A 19 -19.17 -22.98 -42.36
CA ARG A 19 -19.57 -21.58 -42.45
C ARG A 19 -18.41 -20.67 -42.07
N ARG A 20 -17.75 -20.12 -43.10
CA ARG A 20 -16.79 -19.01 -43.04
C ARG A 20 -17.47 -17.72 -42.56
N GLN A 21 -17.00 -17.11 -41.48
CA GLN A 21 -17.11 -15.65 -41.23
C GLN A 21 -15.83 -15.19 -40.52
N ARG A 22 -14.86 -14.66 -41.26
CA ARG A 22 -14.59 -13.23 -41.51
C ARG A 22 -14.01 -12.50 -40.29
N ASN A 23 -12.67 -12.55 -40.22
CA ASN A 23 -11.83 -11.65 -39.45
C ASN A 23 -12.03 -10.20 -39.93
N SER A 24 -12.26 -9.26 -39.01
CA SER A 24 -12.07 -7.84 -39.25
C SER A 24 -11.12 -7.25 -38.21
N THR A 25 -9.87 -7.09 -38.62
CA THR A 25 -8.87 -6.23 -38.02
C THR A 25 -9.20 -4.77 -38.32
N MET A 26 -9.20 -3.90 -37.30
CA MET A 26 -9.08 -2.45 -37.48
C MET A 26 -8.25 -1.84 -36.37
N ALA A 27 -6.97 -1.61 -36.68
CA ALA A 27 -6.11 -0.66 -36.00
C ALA A 27 -6.19 0.69 -36.72
N LYS A 28 -6.52 1.79 -36.02
CA LYS A 28 -6.25 3.18 -36.49
C LYS A 28 -5.97 4.17 -35.34
N ARG A 29 -4.69 4.23 -34.97
CA ARG A 29 -3.80 5.40 -34.77
C ARG A 29 -4.38 6.82 -34.99
N ARG A 30 -4.18 7.73 -34.01
CA ARG A 30 -3.68 9.16 -34.07
C ARG A 30 -4.08 9.91 -32.78
N LYS A 31 -3.17 10.33 -31.88
CA LYS A 31 -2.28 11.53 -31.87
C LYS A 31 -2.93 12.86 -32.30
N LEU A 32 -3.01 13.80 -31.35
CA LEU A 32 -3.02 15.28 -31.36
C LEU A 32 -3.74 15.73 -30.06
N SER A 33 -3.49 16.82 -29.35
CA SER A 33 -2.56 17.95 -29.41
C SER A 33 -2.78 18.74 -28.10
N GLN A 34 -1.74 19.41 -27.63
CA GLN A 34 -1.73 20.35 -26.50
C GLN A 34 -2.71 21.52 -26.67
N ARG A 35 -3.36 21.97 -25.58
CA ARG A 35 -3.03 23.22 -24.85
C ARG A 35 -3.95 23.44 -23.62
N PRO A 36 -3.45 24.17 -22.60
CA PRO A 36 -4.07 24.28 -21.27
C PRO A 36 -5.03 25.47 -21.16
N ARG A 37 -5.99 25.38 -20.22
CA ARG A 37 -6.75 26.54 -19.74
C ARG A 37 -6.17 27.02 -18.42
N GLN A 38 -5.88 28.32 -18.40
CA GLN A 38 -5.57 29.14 -17.23
C GLN A 38 -6.72 29.10 -16.22
N SER A 39 -6.37 29.02 -14.94
CA SER A 39 -7.14 29.66 -13.88
C SER A 39 -6.15 30.26 -12.89
N ASP A 40 -6.37 31.54 -12.66
CA ASP A 40 -5.62 32.45 -11.81
C ASP A 40 -5.53 31.98 -10.36
N LEU A 41 -4.37 32.16 -9.75
CA LEU A 41 -4.18 32.42 -8.32
C LEU A 41 -2.75 32.92 -8.09
N GLU A 42 -2.65 34.20 -7.78
CA GLU A 42 -1.45 34.95 -7.44
C GLU A 42 -0.90 34.60 -6.04
N SER A 43 0.35 35.05 -5.82
CA SER A 43 1.09 35.22 -4.56
C SER A 43 1.94 34.00 -4.12
N THR A 44 3.24 34.06 -3.84
CA THR A 44 4.25 35.14 -3.74
C THR A 44 5.62 34.47 -3.93
N ASN A 45 6.45 34.90 -4.89
CA ASN A 45 7.84 34.46 -5.04
C ASN A 45 8.71 35.67 -5.43
N GLU A 46 8.99 36.53 -4.45
CA GLU A 46 9.72 37.79 -4.62
C GLU A 46 11.22 37.82 -4.21
N PRO A 47 11.94 36.73 -3.82
CA PRO A 47 13.38 36.89 -3.53
C PRO A 47 14.27 36.84 -4.79
N ASN A 48 13.77 36.31 -5.92
CA ASN A 48 14.61 36.04 -7.09
C ASN A 48 14.76 37.23 -8.06
N MET A 49 13.88 38.24 -8.00
CA MET A 49 14.00 39.41 -8.89
C MET A 49 15.00 40.47 -8.40
N LEU A 50 15.33 40.50 -7.10
CA LEU A 50 16.30 41.43 -6.55
C LEU A 50 17.74 41.03 -6.85
N LEU A 51 18.06 39.73 -6.77
CA LEU A 51 19.39 39.23 -7.11
C LEU A 51 19.71 39.41 -8.61
N ASP A 52 18.73 39.17 -9.48
CA ASP A 52 18.93 39.26 -10.94
C ASP A 52 19.17 40.70 -11.41
N ARG A 53 18.65 41.69 -10.68
CA ARG A 53 18.90 43.12 -10.93
C ARG A 53 20.30 43.55 -10.49
N PHE A 54 20.81 42.97 -9.40
CA PHE A 54 22.16 43.27 -8.88
C PHE A 54 23.29 42.82 -9.82
N PHE A 55 23.13 41.67 -10.49
CA PHE A 55 24.13 41.18 -11.44
C PHE A 55 24.10 41.88 -12.81
N HIS A 56 23.01 42.57 -13.14
CA HIS A 56 22.86 43.28 -14.42
C HIS A 56 23.34 44.74 -14.40
N GLU A 57 23.58 45.33 -13.23
CA GLU A 57 23.94 46.75 -13.09
C GLU A 57 25.45 47.00 -12.91
N THR A 58 26.28 45.94 -12.96
CA THR A 58 27.75 46.03 -12.78
C THR A 58 28.57 45.87 -14.06
N THR A 59 27.95 45.94 -15.24
CA THR A 59 28.66 45.93 -16.53
C THR A 59 28.98 47.34 -17.05
N ASP A 60 29.49 48.23 -16.19
CA ASP A 60 30.04 49.51 -16.65
C ASP A 60 31.39 49.79 -15.98
N ASP A 61 32.38 50.10 -16.82
CA ASP A 61 33.82 50.13 -16.53
C ASP A 61 34.21 51.18 -15.46
N SER A 62 34.35 50.78 -14.20
CA SER A 62 35.00 51.59 -13.16
C SER A 62 35.73 50.72 -12.12
N PRO A 63 37.07 50.83 -11.98
CA PRO A 63 37.87 49.87 -11.22
C PRO A 63 38.21 50.37 -9.81
N GLU A 64 37.23 50.74 -8.98
CA GLU A 64 37.57 51.24 -7.63
C GLU A 64 36.80 50.67 -6.45
N HIS A 65 35.72 49.90 -6.61
CA HIS A 65 35.07 49.23 -5.48
C HIS A 65 34.95 47.73 -5.75
N GLY A 66 35.84 46.94 -5.15
CA GLY A 66 35.78 45.50 -5.25
C GLY A 66 34.50 44.97 -4.61
N PHE A 67 34.08 43.76 -5.01
CA PHE A 67 32.97 43.05 -4.34
C PHE A 67 33.13 43.09 -2.81
N GLU A 68 34.36 42.99 -2.32
CA GLU A 68 34.71 43.05 -0.90
C GLU A 68 34.37 44.40 -0.22
N ASP A 69 34.58 45.54 -0.88
CA ASP A 69 34.33 46.87 -0.29
C ASP A 69 32.81 47.13 -0.13
N VAL A 70 32.03 46.71 -1.12
CA VAL A 70 30.56 46.78 -1.11
C VAL A 70 29.99 45.77 -0.12
N PHE A 71 30.57 44.57 -0.06
CA PHE A 71 30.11 43.53 0.85
C PHE A 71 30.45 43.86 2.30
N GLU A 72 31.63 44.42 2.62
CA GLU A 72 31.99 44.85 3.98
C GLU A 72 30.99 45.86 4.56
N HIS A 73 30.50 46.80 3.74
CA HIS A 73 29.49 47.78 4.18
C HIS A 73 28.10 47.15 4.38
N LEU A 74 27.78 46.10 3.64
CA LEU A 74 26.50 45.39 3.75
C LEU A 74 26.52 44.30 4.81
N VAL A 75 27.69 43.75 5.19
CA VAL A 75 27.82 42.67 6.17
C VAL A 75 27.36 43.11 7.56
N SER A 76 27.72 44.33 8.00
CA SER A 76 27.25 44.84 9.29
C SER A 76 25.74 45.04 9.30
N ASN A 77 25.19 45.66 8.26
CA ASN A 77 23.74 45.84 8.14
C ASN A 77 23.01 44.49 8.03
N TYR A 78 23.58 43.52 7.34
CA TYR A 78 22.99 42.18 7.21
C TYR A 78 23.08 41.39 8.52
N ALA A 79 24.17 41.54 9.28
CA ALA A 79 24.30 40.93 10.61
C ALA A 79 23.24 41.49 11.57
N GLU A 80 23.04 42.81 11.60
CA GLU A 80 22.01 43.46 12.40
C GLU A 80 20.60 43.01 12.00
N VAL A 81 20.28 43.03 10.70
CA VAL A 81 18.96 42.58 10.20
C VAL A 81 18.72 41.10 10.48
N ARG A 82 19.77 40.27 10.40
CA ARG A 82 19.69 38.84 10.72
C ARG A 82 19.45 38.63 12.20
N ASP A 83 20.11 39.39 13.06
CA ASP A 83 19.96 39.28 14.51
C ASP A 83 18.57 39.79 14.96
N ASP A 84 18.07 40.89 14.37
CA ASP A 84 16.69 41.37 14.53
C ASP A 84 15.64 40.32 14.09
N LEU A 85 15.88 39.64 12.96
CA LEU A 85 15.02 38.55 12.50
C LEU A 85 15.05 37.39 13.48
N HIS A 86 16.22 37.03 14.01
CA HIS A 86 16.33 35.97 15.00
C HIS A 86 15.67 36.31 16.33
N GLU A 87 15.68 37.58 16.75
CA GLU A 87 14.93 38.04 17.92
C GLU A 87 13.42 37.96 17.71
N LYS A 88 12.93 38.27 16.51
CA LYS A 88 11.49 38.19 16.15
C LYS A 88 10.98 36.75 16.03
N ASP A 89 11.82 35.85 15.54
CA ASP A 89 11.47 34.44 15.30
C ASP A 89 11.75 33.53 16.51
N GLY A 90 12.35 34.10 17.56
CA GLY A 90 12.73 33.43 18.79
C GLY A 90 11.62 33.43 19.84
N GLY A 91 11.40 32.27 20.47
CA GLY A 91 10.54 32.19 21.66
C GLY A 91 11.23 32.76 22.89
N LYS A 92 10.50 32.94 23.99
CA LYS A 92 11.11 33.07 25.31
C LYS A 92 10.88 31.78 26.07
N ASP A 93 11.90 31.29 26.77
CA ASP A 93 11.74 30.18 27.69
C ASP A 93 10.89 30.57 28.91
N GLU A 94 10.47 29.57 29.69
CA GLU A 94 9.66 29.74 30.91
C GLU A 94 10.33 30.66 31.95
N GLN A 95 11.64 30.88 31.82
CA GLN A 95 12.46 31.77 32.66
C GLN A 95 12.70 33.16 32.03
N GLY A 96 12.06 33.45 30.88
CA GLY A 96 12.13 34.74 30.18
C GLY A 96 13.36 34.93 29.30
N VAL A 97 14.22 33.91 29.17
CA VAL A 97 15.43 33.94 28.32
C VAL A 97 15.05 33.82 26.86
N GLN A 98 15.68 34.64 26.00
CA GLN A 98 15.38 34.67 24.58
C GLN A 98 16.04 33.49 23.85
N LEU A 99 15.21 32.66 23.25
CA LEU A 99 15.59 31.46 22.54
C LEU A 99 15.72 31.72 21.04
N ARG A 100 16.83 31.32 20.44
CA ARG A 100 17.08 31.45 18.99
C ARG A 100 17.06 30.09 18.30
N LYS A 101 16.53 30.04 17.08
CA LYS A 101 16.61 28.84 16.21
C LYS A 101 18.05 28.61 15.76
N LEU A 102 18.51 27.36 15.88
CA LEU A 102 19.81 26.94 15.35
C LEU A 102 19.93 27.21 13.85
N THR A 103 21.04 27.82 13.44
CA THR A 103 21.33 28.01 12.02
C THR A 103 21.72 26.68 11.35
N LEU A 104 21.62 26.64 10.01
CA LEU A 104 22.00 25.46 9.21
C LEU A 104 23.47 25.08 9.41
N PHE A 105 24.33 26.08 9.57
CA PHE A 105 25.75 25.88 9.78
C PHE A 105 26.04 25.32 11.17
N GLU A 106 25.43 25.88 12.22
CA GLU A 106 25.60 25.41 13.60
C GLU A 106 25.07 23.98 13.78
N SER A 107 23.88 23.68 13.25
CA SER A 107 23.32 22.34 13.31
C SER A 107 24.20 21.29 12.62
N SER A 108 24.84 21.66 11.50
CA SER A 108 25.78 20.77 10.80
C SER A 108 27.08 20.59 11.57
N ARG A 109 27.65 21.68 12.11
CA ARG A 109 28.85 21.60 12.95
C ARG A 109 28.65 20.74 14.19
N ILE A 110 27.52 20.88 14.88
CA ILE A 110 27.20 20.08 16.08
C ILE A 110 27.10 18.59 15.75
N VAL A 111 26.51 18.24 14.60
CA VAL A 111 26.41 16.85 14.15
C VAL A 111 27.78 16.28 13.78
N ASP A 112 28.63 17.08 13.15
CA ASP A 112 29.93 16.63 12.63
C ASP A 112 31.03 16.61 13.73
N SER A 113 30.93 17.46 14.76
CA SER A 113 31.92 17.55 15.83
C SER A 113 31.68 16.62 17.02
N PHE A 114 30.62 15.80 17.01
CA PHE A 114 30.23 15.04 18.19
C PHE A 114 31.05 13.73 18.36
N PRO A 115 31.84 13.58 19.44
CA PRO A 115 32.61 12.36 19.70
C PRO A 115 31.69 11.22 20.14
N GLN A 116 31.89 10.02 19.59
CA GLN A 116 31.01 8.85 19.77
C GLN A 116 31.10 8.17 21.17
N GLY A 117 31.69 8.83 22.18
CA GLY A 117 31.95 8.24 23.50
C GLY A 117 31.13 8.85 24.65
N ASN A 118 30.53 7.99 25.48
CA ASN A 118 29.80 8.24 26.74
C ASN A 118 29.01 9.55 26.83
N ALA A 119 27.99 9.66 26.00
CA ALA A 119 27.06 10.79 25.99
C ALA A 119 25.73 10.41 26.68
N THR A 120 25.17 11.31 27.49
CA THR A 120 23.92 11.10 28.24
C THR A 120 22.73 10.90 27.29
N TYR A 121 21.74 10.08 27.62
CA TYR A 121 20.58 9.78 26.75
C TYR A 121 19.91 11.01 26.12
N ALA A 122 19.79 12.12 26.85
CA ALA A 122 19.26 13.38 26.33
C ALA A 122 20.06 13.90 25.13
N THR A 123 21.39 13.86 25.20
CA THR A 123 22.28 14.32 24.13
C THR A 123 22.18 13.44 22.87
N HIS A 124 22.02 12.13 23.03
CA HIS A 124 21.74 11.23 21.91
C HIS A 124 20.39 11.51 21.24
N PHE A 125 19.36 11.85 22.03
CA PHE A 125 18.06 12.25 21.51
C PHE A 125 18.12 13.55 20.72
N PHE A 126 18.81 14.57 21.24
CA PHE A 126 19.03 15.84 20.54
C PHE A 126 19.77 15.65 19.22
N LEU A 127 20.85 14.86 19.21
CA LEU A 127 21.58 14.52 17.98
C LEU A 127 20.72 13.78 16.97
N ARG A 128 19.87 12.85 17.43
CA ARG A 128 18.98 12.11 16.55
C ARG A 128 17.96 13.04 15.90
N LYS A 129 17.39 14.00 16.65
CA LYS A 129 16.49 15.03 16.09
C LYS A 129 17.21 15.93 15.09
N LEU A 130 18.44 16.36 15.36
CA LEU A 130 19.22 17.17 14.42
C LEU A 130 19.54 16.42 13.11
N LYS A 131 19.92 15.14 13.20
CA LYS A 131 20.13 14.28 12.03
C LYS A 131 18.84 14.04 11.25
N LEU A 132 17.73 13.80 11.93
CA LEU A 132 16.41 13.64 11.30
C LEU A 132 15.99 14.90 10.56
N GLY A 133 16.18 16.09 11.16
CA GLY A 133 15.87 17.36 10.52
C GLY A 133 16.73 17.62 9.27
N LYS A 134 18.01 17.23 9.29
CA LYS A 134 18.89 17.28 8.10
C LYS A 134 18.36 16.42 6.95
N GLU A 135 17.88 15.21 7.25
CA GLU A 135 17.34 14.30 6.24
C GLU A 135 15.94 14.71 5.74
N GLN A 136 15.05 15.18 6.62
CA GLN A 136 13.72 15.69 6.21
C GLN A 136 13.80 16.87 5.24
N ARG A 137 14.80 17.76 5.45
CA ARG A 137 15.10 18.88 4.55
C ARG A 137 15.64 18.43 3.20
N ARG A 138 16.43 17.36 3.13
CA ARG A 138 16.90 16.77 1.85
C ARG A 138 15.74 16.21 1.01
N VAL A 139 14.65 15.82 1.67
CA VAL A 139 13.48 15.19 1.05
C VAL A 139 12.34 16.20 0.80
N ASN A 140 12.56 17.51 1.00
CA ASN A 140 11.54 18.57 0.86
C ASN A 140 10.23 18.26 1.62
N THR A 141 10.35 17.61 2.78
CA THR A 141 9.23 17.39 3.68
C THR A 141 9.19 18.51 4.71
N SER A 142 8.02 19.15 4.89
CA SER A 142 7.85 20.26 5.84
C SER A 142 8.34 19.86 7.23
N PRO A 143 9.26 20.63 7.86
CA PRO A 143 9.84 20.23 9.12
C PRO A 143 8.82 20.35 10.26
N ALA A 144 8.79 19.34 11.13
CA ALA A 144 8.26 19.48 12.48
C ALA A 144 9.21 20.37 13.31
N ASP A 145 8.62 21.14 14.23
CA ASP A 145 9.17 22.25 15.04
C ASP A 145 10.72 22.35 15.17
N PRO A 146 11.31 23.54 14.89
CA PRO A 146 12.75 23.75 15.00
C PRO A 146 13.21 23.74 16.47
N LEU A 147 14.39 23.14 16.72
CA LEU A 147 15.06 23.17 18.02
C LEU A 147 15.63 24.57 18.29
N LEU A 148 15.28 25.12 19.45
CA LEU A 148 15.71 26.42 19.95
C LEU A 148 16.86 26.26 20.96
N ILE A 149 17.82 27.18 21.00
CA ILE A 149 18.89 27.27 22.01
C ILE A 149 18.95 28.69 22.59
N GLU A 150 19.30 28.82 23.87
CA GLU A 150 19.56 30.09 24.54
C GLU A 150 20.77 30.84 23.95
N SER A 151 20.63 32.15 23.77
CA SER A 151 21.74 32.99 23.29
C SER A 151 22.75 33.23 24.42
N LEU A 152 23.82 32.42 24.47
CA LEU A 152 24.89 32.54 25.46
C LEU A 152 25.88 33.64 25.07
N THR A 153 25.74 34.81 25.70
CA THR A 153 26.88 35.71 25.93
C THR A 153 27.10 35.82 27.44
N GLY A 154 28.24 35.30 27.91
CA GLY A 154 28.72 35.47 29.28
C GLY A 154 28.62 34.24 30.17
N ASP A 155 29.76 33.91 30.79
CA ASP A 155 29.98 32.85 31.76
C ASP A 155 28.88 32.75 32.83
N THR A 156 28.40 31.53 33.10
CA THR A 156 28.32 30.87 34.43
C THR A 156 27.42 29.64 34.28
N ILE A 157 27.99 28.43 34.37
CA ILE A 157 27.20 27.20 34.55
C ILE A 157 26.66 27.24 35.98
N SER A 158 25.42 27.70 36.14
CA SER A 158 24.68 27.53 37.40
C SER A 158 23.73 26.34 37.22
N SER A 159 23.92 25.32 38.05
CA SER A 159 23.05 24.15 38.15
C SER A 159 21.64 24.61 38.52
N ALA A 160 20.73 24.66 37.54
CA ALA A 160 19.32 24.91 37.78
C ALA A 160 18.66 23.63 38.31
N GLN A 161 18.03 23.73 39.48
CA GLN A 161 17.18 22.70 40.04
C GLN A 161 15.99 22.47 39.10
N GLU A 162 15.71 21.21 38.75
CA GLU A 162 14.47 20.80 38.09
C GLU A 162 13.26 21.20 38.95
N GLN A 163 12.62 22.34 38.65
CA GLN A 163 11.25 22.56 39.06
C GLN A 163 10.37 21.77 38.09
N LYS A 164 9.96 20.58 38.53
CA LYS A 164 8.83 19.87 37.94
C LYS A 164 7.57 20.67 38.25
N ASP A 165 7.17 21.52 37.33
CA ASP A 165 5.83 22.08 37.34
C ASP A 165 4.86 20.93 37.09
N PHE A 166 4.24 20.48 38.18
CA PHE A 166 3.16 19.52 38.12
C PHE A 166 1.98 20.17 37.37
N PRO A 167 1.33 19.45 36.45
CA PRO A 167 0.18 19.98 35.73
C PRO A 167 -0.89 20.42 36.74
N GLY A 168 -1.44 21.63 36.54
CA GLY A 168 -2.46 22.19 37.42
C GLY A 168 -3.67 21.24 37.57
N PRO A 169 -4.43 21.33 38.68
CA PRO A 169 -5.46 20.34 39.04
C PRO A 169 -6.54 20.16 37.96
N LYS A 170 -6.85 21.21 37.18
CA LYS A 170 -7.77 21.13 36.04
C LYS A 170 -7.27 20.27 34.89
N VAL A 171 -5.95 20.23 34.68
CA VAL A 171 -5.35 19.40 33.64
C VAL A 171 -5.34 17.94 34.07
N LEU A 172 -5.09 17.67 35.36
CA LEU A 172 -5.22 16.33 35.93
C LEU A 172 -6.66 15.83 35.89
N GLU A 173 -7.64 16.68 36.23
CA GLU A 173 -9.07 16.36 36.12
C GLU A 173 -9.47 16.07 34.66
N ALA A 174 -9.04 16.90 33.70
CA ALA A 174 -9.27 16.67 32.28
C ALA A 174 -8.57 15.41 31.75
N LEU A 175 -7.41 15.02 32.29
CA LEU A 175 -6.72 13.77 31.93
C LEU A 175 -7.38 12.54 32.55
N GLU A 176 -7.89 12.65 33.77
CA GLU A 176 -8.65 11.59 34.46
C GLU A 176 -10.04 11.38 33.82
N GLU A 177 -10.62 12.40 33.20
CA GLU A 177 -11.86 12.31 32.42
C GLU A 177 -11.69 11.56 31.08
N ILE A 178 -10.47 11.41 30.55
CA ILE A 178 -10.22 10.68 29.30
C ILE A 178 -10.28 9.17 29.57
N GLN A 179 -11.49 8.62 29.51
CA GLN A 179 -11.72 7.18 29.70
C GLN A 179 -11.35 6.35 28.47
N THR A 180 -11.38 6.94 27.26
CA THR A 180 -11.06 6.23 26.02
C THR A 180 -10.28 7.12 25.05
N THR A 181 -9.23 6.56 24.44
CA THR A 181 -8.51 7.19 23.32
C THR A 181 -8.61 6.29 22.11
N ALA A 182 -8.73 6.87 20.92
CA ALA A 182 -8.69 6.08 19.69
C ALA A 182 -7.35 5.32 19.62
N TYR A 183 -7.41 4.03 19.30
CA TYR A 183 -6.24 3.15 19.32
C TYR A 183 -5.06 3.72 18.54
N GLU A 184 -5.33 4.34 17.38
CA GLU A 184 -4.32 4.97 16.50
C GLU A 184 -3.39 5.94 17.24
N VAL A 185 -3.93 6.68 18.21
CA VAL A 185 -3.21 7.68 19.00
C VAL A 185 -2.79 7.17 20.39
N SER A 186 -3.20 5.95 20.74
CA SER A 186 -2.97 5.36 22.04
C SER A 186 -1.50 4.97 22.26
N PHE A 187 -1.12 4.84 23.53
CA PHE A 187 0.18 4.27 23.90
C PHE A 187 0.31 2.81 23.40
N ALA A 188 -0.80 2.08 23.33
CA ALA A 188 -0.83 0.71 22.84
C ALA A 188 -0.46 0.60 21.36
N SER A 189 -0.87 1.52 20.49
CA SER A 189 -0.45 1.52 19.07
C SER A 189 1.03 1.84 18.89
N ARG A 190 1.62 2.62 19.80
CA ARG A 190 3.06 2.89 19.78
C ARG A 190 3.87 1.69 20.26
N LEU A 191 3.32 0.92 21.20
CA LEU A 191 3.97 -0.26 21.77
C LEU A 191 3.85 -1.50 20.85
N GLN A 192 2.70 -1.68 20.22
CA GLN A 192 2.37 -2.86 19.39
C GLN A 192 2.54 -2.61 17.88
N GLY A 193 2.91 -1.38 17.51
CA GLY A 193 2.84 -0.90 16.13
C GLY A 193 1.41 -0.50 15.77
N THR A 194 1.27 0.46 14.85
CA THR A 194 -0.01 0.66 14.18
C THR A 194 -0.36 -0.68 13.55
N LEU A 195 -1.45 -1.35 14.00
CA LEU A 195 -2.07 -2.43 13.22
C LEU A 195 -2.03 -1.99 11.75
N PRO A 196 -1.67 -2.89 10.80
CA PRO A 196 -1.49 -2.50 9.41
C PRO A 196 -2.73 -1.69 9.03
N SER A 197 -2.46 -0.44 8.68
CA SER A 197 -3.41 0.59 8.27
C SER A 197 -4.64 -0.09 7.67
N ARG A 198 -5.80 0.05 8.33
CA ARG A 198 -7.12 -0.46 7.89
C ARG A 198 -7.10 -0.60 6.37
N THR A 199 -6.86 -1.82 5.86
CA THR A 199 -6.82 -2.04 4.43
C THR A 199 -8.21 -1.61 3.94
N PRO A 200 -8.33 -0.54 3.12
CA PRO A 200 -9.65 -0.07 2.74
C PRO A 200 -10.35 -1.20 1.99
N GLY A 201 -11.55 -1.57 2.44
CA GLY A 201 -12.27 -2.73 1.94
C GLY A 201 -11.97 -4.05 2.65
N LEU A 202 -11.29 -4.05 3.81
CA LEU A 202 -11.11 -5.26 4.62
C LEU A 202 -12.46 -5.84 5.09
N LEU A 203 -12.69 -7.10 4.76
CA LEU A 203 -13.89 -7.87 5.11
C LEU A 203 -13.64 -8.72 6.37
N SER A 204 -12.53 -9.46 6.40
CA SER A 204 -12.18 -10.32 7.54
C SER A 204 -10.68 -10.62 7.58
N ILE A 205 -10.20 -11.03 8.75
CA ILE A 205 -8.82 -11.46 8.99
C ILE A 205 -8.87 -12.86 9.60
N ASN A 206 -8.06 -13.78 9.07
CA ASN A 206 -7.97 -15.15 9.54
C ASN A 206 -6.55 -15.49 9.98
N TRP A 207 -6.38 -15.70 11.29
CA TRP A 207 -5.11 -16.09 11.92
C TRP A 207 -4.94 -17.60 12.10
N GLU A 208 -6.03 -18.35 11.98
CA GLU A 208 -6.06 -19.79 12.29
C GLU A 208 -5.69 -20.64 11.09
N THR A 209 -5.85 -20.10 9.88
CA THR A 209 -5.65 -20.86 8.66
C THR A 209 -4.16 -21.01 8.35
N GLU A 210 -3.67 -22.23 8.48
CA GLU A 210 -2.35 -22.65 8.01
C GLU A 210 -2.48 -23.40 6.68
N THR A 211 -1.76 -22.93 5.66
CA THR A 211 -1.78 -23.59 4.34
C THR A 211 -0.59 -24.54 4.19
N PRO A 212 -0.69 -25.57 3.32
CA PRO A 212 0.45 -26.44 3.02
C PRO A 212 1.68 -25.66 2.56
N TRP A 213 1.49 -24.58 1.81
CA TRP A 213 2.56 -23.67 1.41
C TRP A 213 3.22 -22.96 2.59
N MET A 214 2.44 -22.50 3.58
CA MET A 214 2.98 -21.89 4.81
C MET A 214 3.83 -22.90 5.58
N ALA A 215 3.33 -24.12 5.76
CA ALA A 215 4.05 -25.20 6.43
C ALA A 215 5.37 -25.52 5.69
N LEU A 216 5.32 -25.68 4.37
CA LEU A 216 6.52 -25.92 3.55
C LEU A 216 7.55 -24.80 3.69
N MET A 217 7.12 -23.53 3.63
CA MET A 217 8.03 -22.40 3.75
C MET A 217 8.64 -22.31 5.17
N ASN A 218 7.87 -22.71 6.19
CA ASN A 218 8.37 -22.85 7.55
C ASN A 218 9.44 -23.94 7.64
N ASP A 219 9.20 -25.12 7.06
CA ASP A 219 10.12 -26.26 7.06
C ASP A 219 11.44 -25.93 6.35
N VAL A 220 11.36 -25.35 5.14
CA VAL A 220 12.54 -24.89 4.38
C VAL A 220 13.38 -23.93 5.21
N ARG A 221 12.72 -23.01 5.93
CA ARG A 221 13.41 -22.05 6.78
C ARG A 221 14.00 -22.67 8.03
N GLN A 222 13.29 -23.58 8.68
CA GLN A 222 13.82 -24.31 9.83
C GLN A 222 15.08 -25.10 9.43
N HIS A 223 15.03 -25.78 8.29
CA HIS A 223 16.20 -26.47 7.75
C HIS A 223 17.36 -25.49 7.47
N TYR A 224 17.08 -24.33 6.88
CA TYR A 224 18.09 -23.30 6.64
C TYR A 224 18.70 -22.76 7.93
N ARG A 225 17.89 -22.54 8.97
CA ARG A 225 18.36 -22.10 10.30
C ARG A 225 19.27 -23.13 10.96
N LEU A 226 18.94 -24.42 10.84
CA LEU A 226 19.76 -25.52 11.36
C LEU A 226 21.08 -25.65 10.58
N ALA A 227 21.07 -25.40 9.27
CA ALA A 227 22.27 -25.44 8.44
C ALA A 227 23.23 -24.27 8.67
N HIS A 228 22.73 -23.11 9.14
CA HIS A 228 23.50 -21.88 9.35
C HIS A 228 23.24 -21.25 10.73
N PRO A 229 23.67 -21.89 11.83
CA PRO A 229 23.44 -21.38 13.20
C PRO A 229 24.18 -20.07 13.50
N GLU A 230 25.24 -19.74 12.78
CA GLU A 230 26.08 -18.55 12.96
C GLU A 230 25.45 -17.24 12.45
N GLN A 231 24.38 -17.32 11.66
CA GLN A 231 23.71 -16.13 11.11
C GLN A 231 22.59 -15.64 12.03
N THR A 232 22.50 -14.33 12.23
CA THR A 232 21.36 -13.72 12.94
C THR A 232 20.13 -13.75 12.04
N HIS A 233 19.32 -14.79 12.20
CA HIS A 233 18.07 -14.93 11.44
C HIS A 233 17.02 -13.97 11.95
N ALA A 234 16.41 -13.18 11.05
CA ALA A 234 15.25 -12.38 11.41
C ALA A 234 14.11 -13.31 11.89
N ALA A 235 13.53 -12.99 13.05
CA ALA A 235 12.33 -13.64 13.53
C ALA A 235 11.17 -13.23 12.63
N GLU A 236 10.73 -14.12 11.75
CA GLU A 236 9.58 -13.83 10.92
C GLU A 236 8.30 -13.93 11.77
N THR A 237 7.50 -12.86 11.74
CA THR A 237 6.20 -12.83 12.41
C THR A 237 5.18 -13.62 11.58
N SER A 238 4.38 -14.44 12.26
CA SER A 238 3.20 -15.04 11.64
C SER A 238 2.30 -13.92 11.11
N ALA A 239 1.75 -14.12 9.92
CA ALA A 239 0.85 -13.17 9.28
C ALA A 239 -0.48 -13.86 8.99
N PRO A 240 -1.62 -13.16 9.12
CA PRO A 240 -2.91 -13.73 8.80
C PRO A 240 -3.16 -13.73 7.29
N ILE A 241 -4.20 -14.46 6.89
CA ILE A 241 -4.84 -14.24 5.59
C ILE A 241 -5.87 -13.13 5.75
N GLU A 242 -5.74 -12.08 4.96
CA GLU A 242 -6.66 -10.94 4.92
C GLU A 242 -7.62 -11.10 3.73
N TYR A 243 -8.91 -10.93 3.96
CA TYR A 243 -9.93 -10.89 2.91
C TYR A 243 -10.37 -9.45 2.73
N CYS A 244 -10.24 -8.91 1.53
CA CYS A 244 -10.57 -7.52 1.21
C CYS A 244 -11.29 -7.38 -0.12
N SER A 245 -11.88 -6.22 -0.40
CA SER A 245 -12.46 -5.94 -1.72
C SER A 245 -11.38 -5.66 -2.78
N LEU A 246 -11.74 -5.84 -4.05
CA LEU A 246 -10.83 -5.61 -5.17
C LEU A 246 -10.44 -4.14 -5.26
N ARG A 247 -9.14 -3.92 -5.49
CA ARG A 247 -8.55 -2.59 -5.69
C ARG A 247 -7.64 -2.61 -6.90
N ALA A 248 -7.46 -1.43 -7.51
CA ALA A 248 -6.58 -1.25 -8.66
C ALA A 248 -5.14 -1.76 -8.42
N CYS A 249 -4.62 -1.65 -7.20
CA CYS A 249 -3.27 -2.11 -6.85
C CYS A 249 -3.09 -3.64 -6.90
N TYR A 250 -4.19 -4.41 -6.89
CA TYR A 250 -4.14 -5.87 -6.91
C TYR A 250 -4.44 -6.44 -8.30
N LEU A 251 -4.87 -5.62 -9.27
CA LEU A 251 -5.30 -6.07 -10.59
C LEU A 251 -4.23 -6.89 -11.31
N ASP A 252 -2.97 -6.44 -11.31
CA ASP A 252 -1.90 -7.16 -12.01
C ASP A 252 -1.73 -8.59 -11.48
N GLN A 253 -1.72 -8.74 -10.15
CA GLN A 253 -1.63 -10.07 -9.51
C GLN A 253 -2.88 -10.91 -9.72
N VAL A 254 -4.06 -10.27 -9.76
CA VAL A 254 -5.34 -10.95 -10.01
C VAL A 254 -5.41 -11.45 -11.45
N HIS A 255 -5.01 -10.64 -12.44
CA HIS A 255 -4.93 -11.04 -13.84
C HIS A 255 -3.96 -12.21 -14.03
N GLU A 256 -2.79 -12.16 -13.40
CA GLU A 256 -1.83 -13.25 -13.42
C GLU A 256 -2.40 -14.54 -12.79
N LEU A 257 -3.13 -14.42 -11.68
CA LEU A 257 -3.78 -15.56 -11.02
C LEU A 257 -4.87 -16.17 -11.90
N LEU A 258 -5.76 -15.35 -12.45
CA LEU A 258 -6.86 -15.80 -13.30
C LEU A 258 -6.34 -16.43 -14.60
N ALA A 259 -5.33 -15.83 -15.22
CA ALA A 259 -4.71 -16.36 -16.43
C ALA A 259 -4.11 -17.76 -16.21
N ARG A 260 -3.52 -18.00 -15.03
CA ARG A 260 -2.97 -19.32 -14.66
C ARG A 260 -4.04 -20.36 -14.34
N CYS A 261 -5.15 -19.95 -13.72
CA CYS A 261 -6.20 -20.86 -13.28
C CYS A 261 -7.22 -21.19 -14.39
N PHE A 262 -7.41 -20.28 -15.34
CA PHE A 262 -8.42 -20.38 -16.40
C PHE A 262 -7.76 -20.36 -17.78
N TRP A 263 -7.74 -19.20 -18.46
CA TRP A 263 -7.15 -18.99 -19.78
C TRP A 263 -6.48 -17.61 -19.87
N GLU A 264 -5.55 -17.45 -20.80
CA GLU A 264 -4.82 -16.19 -20.97
C GLU A 264 -5.72 -15.05 -21.50
N GLY A 265 -5.40 -13.81 -21.12
CA GLY A 265 -6.10 -12.62 -21.61
C GLY A 265 -7.39 -12.26 -20.85
N ILE A 266 -7.58 -12.80 -19.64
CA ILE A 266 -8.66 -12.38 -18.75
C ILE A 266 -8.35 -10.98 -18.19
N ASP A 267 -9.23 -10.03 -18.48
CA ASP A 267 -9.22 -8.69 -17.90
C ASP A 267 -10.46 -8.53 -17.01
N VAL A 268 -10.24 -8.19 -15.74
CA VAL A 268 -11.30 -7.93 -14.76
C VAL A 268 -11.29 -6.49 -14.25
N SER A 269 -10.62 -5.58 -14.97
CA SER A 269 -10.57 -4.15 -14.63
C SER A 269 -11.97 -3.55 -14.49
N ASP A 270 -12.94 -3.99 -15.29
CA ASP A 270 -14.35 -3.59 -15.23
C ASP A 270 -14.99 -3.87 -13.85
N SER A 271 -14.48 -4.85 -13.11
CA SER A 271 -15.02 -5.21 -11.78
C SER A 271 -14.79 -4.11 -10.73
N LEU A 272 -13.90 -3.15 -10.99
CA LEU A 272 -13.71 -1.97 -10.12
C LEU A 272 -14.86 -0.97 -10.23
N ASP A 273 -15.56 -0.94 -11.36
CA ASP A 273 -16.63 0.04 -11.61
C ASP A 273 -17.96 -0.39 -10.98
N TYR A 274 -18.17 -1.69 -10.77
CA TYR A 274 -19.42 -2.29 -10.31
C TYR A 274 -19.45 -2.58 -8.79
N TRP A 275 -19.17 -1.57 -7.95
CA TRP A 275 -19.16 -1.68 -6.48
C TRP A 275 -18.35 -2.89 -5.96
N PRO A 276 -17.02 -2.84 -6.05
CA PRO A 276 -16.14 -3.95 -5.69
C PRO A 276 -16.34 -4.42 -4.23
N GLU A 277 -16.77 -3.53 -3.34
CA GLU A 277 -17.06 -3.84 -1.93
C GLU A 277 -18.14 -4.90 -1.72
N ARG A 278 -19.08 -5.07 -2.66
CA ARG A 278 -20.15 -6.08 -2.56
C ARG A 278 -20.00 -7.23 -3.53
N CYS A 279 -19.27 -7.01 -4.62
CA CYS A 279 -19.17 -7.95 -5.72
C CYS A 279 -17.85 -8.71 -5.75
N THR A 280 -16.84 -8.30 -4.99
CA THR A 280 -15.50 -8.90 -5.06
C THR A 280 -14.93 -9.22 -3.68
N VAL A 281 -14.22 -10.34 -3.61
CA VAL A 281 -13.44 -10.75 -2.43
C VAL A 281 -12.06 -11.21 -2.91
N VAL A 282 -11.02 -10.58 -2.40
CA VAL A 282 -9.61 -10.87 -2.63
C VAL A 282 -9.03 -11.43 -1.34
N ALA A 283 -8.46 -12.63 -1.40
CA ALA A 283 -7.67 -13.19 -0.31
C ALA A 283 -6.19 -12.82 -0.50
N MET A 284 -5.58 -12.28 0.55
CA MET A 284 -4.18 -11.87 0.57
C MET A 284 -3.43 -12.50 1.73
N TYR A 285 -2.17 -12.84 1.48
CA TYR A 285 -1.21 -13.18 2.53
C TYR A 285 -0.03 -12.22 2.45
N LYS A 286 0.16 -11.40 3.50
CA LYS A 286 1.12 -10.29 3.52
C LYS A 286 0.90 -9.31 2.36
N ARG A 287 1.63 -9.45 1.25
CA ARG A 287 1.51 -8.62 0.03
C ARG A 287 1.16 -9.42 -1.23
N LEU A 288 0.90 -10.72 -1.05
CA LEU A 288 0.63 -11.65 -2.14
C LEU A 288 -0.86 -11.91 -2.24
N VAL A 289 -1.44 -11.72 -3.43
CA VAL A 289 -2.79 -12.19 -3.73
C VAL A 289 -2.76 -13.71 -3.89
N ILE A 290 -3.56 -14.39 -3.07
CA ILE A 290 -3.64 -15.85 -3.04
C ILE A 290 -5.00 -16.36 -3.52
N GLY A 291 -6.01 -15.51 -3.61
CA GLY A 291 -7.33 -15.92 -4.09
C GLY A 291 -8.18 -14.73 -4.52
N ILE A 292 -9.12 -15.00 -5.40
CA ILE A 292 -10.06 -14.01 -5.93
C ILE A 292 -11.42 -14.67 -6.15
N ALA A 293 -12.47 -13.94 -5.78
CA ALA A 293 -13.85 -14.29 -6.07
C ALA A 293 -14.60 -13.04 -6.56
N ILE A 294 -15.28 -13.14 -7.71
CA ILE A 294 -15.92 -12.00 -8.39
C ILE A 294 -17.35 -12.38 -8.78
N ILE A 295 -18.28 -11.45 -8.56
CA ILE A 295 -19.64 -11.43 -9.07
C ILE A 295 -19.76 -10.35 -10.14
N SER A 296 -20.42 -10.63 -11.27
CA SER A 296 -20.59 -9.68 -12.38
C SER A 296 -21.23 -8.35 -11.97
N SER A 297 -22.31 -8.41 -11.19
CA SER A 297 -23.12 -7.25 -10.86
C SER A 297 -23.91 -7.49 -9.58
N PRO A 298 -24.26 -6.45 -8.80
CA PRO A 298 -25.18 -6.63 -7.68
C PRO A 298 -26.61 -6.96 -8.14
N ARG A 299 -26.98 -6.70 -9.40
CA ARG A 299 -28.32 -7.03 -9.93
C ARG A 299 -28.37 -8.47 -10.41
N GLU A 300 -27.34 -8.87 -11.15
CA GLU A 300 -27.16 -10.22 -11.65
C GLU A 300 -26.04 -10.87 -10.84
N THR A 301 -26.44 -11.55 -9.77
CA THR A 301 -25.56 -12.27 -8.83
C THR A 301 -24.98 -13.54 -9.47
N TYR A 302 -24.28 -13.36 -10.58
CA TYR A 302 -23.54 -14.38 -11.30
C TYR A 302 -22.08 -14.38 -10.86
N ILE A 303 -21.58 -15.49 -10.31
CA ILE A 303 -20.16 -15.63 -9.97
C ILE A 303 -19.38 -15.88 -11.26
N THR A 304 -18.55 -14.91 -11.65
CA THR A 304 -17.73 -14.98 -12.87
C THR A 304 -16.49 -15.81 -12.65
N PHE A 305 -15.78 -15.53 -11.55
CA PHE A 305 -14.51 -16.17 -11.24
C PHE A 305 -14.45 -16.50 -9.76
N LEU A 306 -13.98 -17.70 -9.46
CA LEU A 306 -13.56 -18.13 -8.13
C LEU A 306 -12.27 -18.94 -8.31
N ALA A 307 -11.16 -18.38 -7.85
CA ALA A 307 -9.85 -19.01 -7.96
C ALA A 307 -9.03 -18.84 -6.68
N VAL A 308 -8.27 -19.88 -6.36
CA VAL A 308 -7.25 -19.88 -5.32
C VAL A 308 -5.94 -20.29 -5.98
N LYS A 309 -4.85 -19.68 -5.54
CA LYS A 309 -3.51 -19.95 -6.05
C LYS A 309 -3.14 -21.42 -5.77
N PRO A 310 -2.65 -22.17 -6.76
CA PRO A 310 -2.21 -23.55 -6.56
C PRO A 310 -1.20 -23.65 -5.41
N GLY A 311 -1.36 -24.66 -4.56
CA GLY A 311 -0.54 -24.85 -3.35
C GLY A 311 -1.06 -24.13 -2.10
N TRP A 312 -2.06 -23.25 -2.27
CA TRP A 312 -2.86 -22.69 -1.16
C TRP A 312 -4.19 -23.43 -0.99
N ASP A 313 -4.32 -24.58 -1.63
CA ASP A 313 -5.48 -25.46 -1.56
C ASP A 313 -5.60 -26.12 -0.17
N ASN A 314 -6.74 -26.75 0.10
CA ASN A 314 -7.07 -27.42 1.38
C ASN A 314 -7.12 -26.52 2.64
N ALA A 315 -6.89 -25.22 2.49
CA ALA A 315 -6.98 -24.24 3.57
C ALA A 315 -8.37 -23.56 3.70
N GLN A 316 -9.38 -24.12 3.03
CA GLN A 316 -10.76 -23.58 3.00
C GLN A 316 -10.90 -22.11 2.54
N ILE A 317 -9.88 -21.53 1.89
CA ILE A 317 -9.89 -20.14 1.43
C ILE A 317 -11.06 -19.87 0.46
N ALA A 318 -11.29 -20.78 -0.50
CA ALA A 318 -12.42 -20.68 -1.42
C ALA A 318 -13.77 -20.71 -0.69
N THR A 319 -13.90 -21.51 0.36
CA THR A 319 -15.08 -21.56 1.24
C THR A 319 -15.30 -20.21 1.91
N THR A 320 -14.26 -19.64 2.51
CA THR A 320 -14.35 -18.34 3.20
C THR A 320 -14.68 -17.21 2.22
N MET A 321 -14.06 -17.18 1.04
CA MET A 321 -14.39 -16.18 0.01
C MET A 321 -15.85 -16.30 -0.46
N LEU A 322 -16.31 -17.52 -0.74
CA LEU A 322 -17.69 -17.75 -1.16
C LEU A 322 -18.70 -17.40 -0.07
N TYR A 323 -18.39 -17.71 1.19
CA TYR A 323 -19.19 -17.30 2.35
C TYR A 323 -19.34 -15.78 2.41
N HIS A 324 -18.24 -15.03 2.28
CA HIS A 324 -18.29 -13.57 2.26
C HIS A 324 -19.11 -13.02 1.09
N LEU A 325 -18.96 -13.59 -0.11
CA LEU A 325 -19.77 -13.17 -1.27
C LEU A 325 -21.27 -13.35 -1.07
N ILE A 326 -21.68 -14.47 -0.48
CA ILE A 326 -23.09 -14.76 -0.17
C ILE A 326 -23.59 -13.77 0.90
N GLN A 327 -22.80 -13.54 1.95
CA GLN A 327 -23.17 -12.64 3.04
C GLN A 327 -23.30 -11.18 2.58
N LEU A 328 -22.50 -10.74 1.60
CA LEU A 328 -22.57 -9.41 1.02
C LEU A 328 -23.81 -9.20 0.13
N ASN A 329 -24.46 -10.28 -0.31
CA ASN A 329 -25.61 -10.25 -1.21
C ASN A 329 -26.82 -11.01 -0.63
N PRO A 330 -27.40 -10.55 0.50
CA PRO A 330 -28.52 -11.21 1.13
C PRO A 330 -29.78 -11.18 0.25
N HIS A 331 -30.62 -12.21 0.36
CA HIS A 331 -31.91 -12.34 -0.33
C HIS A 331 -31.84 -12.31 -1.87
N LYS A 332 -30.70 -12.69 -2.44
CA LYS A 332 -30.52 -12.80 -3.89
C LYS A 332 -30.14 -14.21 -4.27
N ASP A 333 -30.66 -14.64 -5.41
CA ASP A 333 -30.31 -15.92 -5.98
C ASP A 333 -28.95 -15.84 -6.66
N ILE A 334 -27.99 -16.64 -6.20
CA ILE A 334 -26.64 -16.63 -6.77
C ILE A 334 -26.56 -17.74 -7.79
N THR A 335 -26.04 -17.43 -8.99
CA THR A 335 -25.89 -18.38 -10.09
C THR A 335 -24.44 -18.47 -10.52
N LEU A 336 -24.03 -19.61 -11.06
CA LEU A 336 -22.67 -19.80 -11.60
C LEU A 336 -22.61 -20.99 -12.56
N HIS A 337 -21.59 -21.02 -13.42
CA HIS A 337 -21.28 -22.16 -14.27
C HIS A 337 -20.01 -22.86 -13.79
N VAL A 338 -20.02 -24.20 -13.75
CA VAL A 338 -18.86 -25.01 -13.37
C VAL A 338 -18.62 -26.05 -14.45
N SER A 339 -17.37 -26.26 -14.86
CA SER A 339 -17.03 -27.39 -15.73
C SER A 339 -17.38 -28.72 -15.06
N ALA A 340 -17.90 -29.68 -15.84
CA ALA A 340 -18.35 -30.97 -15.31
C ALA A 340 -17.24 -31.77 -14.60
N ASN A 341 -15.96 -31.53 -14.95
CA ASN A 341 -14.81 -32.24 -14.35
C ASN A 341 -14.17 -31.47 -13.18
N ASN A 342 -14.70 -30.31 -12.79
CA ASN A 342 -14.08 -29.48 -11.76
C ASN A 342 -14.48 -29.97 -10.34
N PRO A 343 -13.50 -30.28 -9.45
CA PRO A 343 -13.78 -30.72 -8.09
C PRO A 343 -14.52 -29.67 -7.23
N ALA A 344 -14.52 -28.40 -7.65
CA ALA A 344 -15.27 -27.33 -7.00
C ALA A 344 -16.79 -27.57 -6.95
N LEU A 345 -17.35 -28.47 -7.77
CA LEU A 345 -18.75 -28.91 -7.66
C LEU A 345 -19.12 -29.35 -6.24
N LEU A 346 -18.21 -30.02 -5.53
CA LEU A 346 -18.42 -30.45 -4.14
C LEU A 346 -18.49 -29.26 -3.17
N LEU A 347 -17.68 -28.23 -3.40
CA LEU A 347 -17.70 -27.00 -2.62
C LEU A 347 -19.05 -26.31 -2.77
N TYR A 348 -19.51 -26.10 -4.01
CA TYR A 348 -20.79 -25.44 -4.27
C TYR A 348 -21.98 -26.24 -3.70
N ASN A 349 -21.97 -27.56 -3.83
CA ASN A 349 -23.00 -28.41 -3.25
C ASN A 349 -23.06 -28.26 -1.72
N ARG A 350 -21.92 -28.14 -1.03
CA ARG A 350 -21.87 -27.91 0.42
C ARG A 350 -22.52 -26.58 0.84
N PHE A 351 -22.45 -25.56 0.00
CA PHE A 351 -23.15 -24.29 0.20
C PHE A 351 -24.65 -24.34 -0.17
N GLY A 352 -25.14 -25.47 -0.68
CA GLY A 352 -26.55 -25.65 -1.05
C GLY A 352 -26.88 -25.26 -2.49
N PHE A 353 -25.88 -25.03 -3.34
CA PHE A 353 -26.12 -24.82 -4.77
C PHE A 353 -26.71 -26.07 -5.41
N LYS A 354 -27.77 -25.88 -6.20
CA LYS A 354 -28.43 -26.96 -6.95
C LYS A 354 -28.16 -26.80 -8.44
N ALA A 355 -27.91 -27.90 -9.13
CA ALA A 355 -27.82 -27.91 -10.58
C ALA A 355 -29.20 -27.70 -11.21
N GLU A 356 -29.32 -26.69 -12.07
CA GLU A 356 -30.55 -26.42 -12.83
C GLU A 356 -30.44 -26.96 -14.26
N GLU A 357 -29.29 -26.76 -14.92
CA GLU A 357 -29.12 -27.07 -16.35
C GLU A 357 -27.73 -27.66 -16.63
N PHE A 358 -27.65 -28.54 -17.64
CA PHE A 358 -26.39 -29.04 -18.19
C PHE A 358 -26.21 -28.46 -19.60
N ILE A 359 -25.12 -27.74 -19.82
CA ILE A 359 -24.84 -27.00 -21.05
C ILE A 359 -23.64 -27.65 -21.75
N VAL A 360 -23.88 -28.15 -22.96
CA VAL A 360 -22.86 -28.78 -23.80
C VAL A 360 -22.03 -27.71 -24.51
N GLY A 361 -20.70 -27.85 -24.50
CA GLY A 361 -19.79 -26.96 -25.25
C GLY A 361 -19.65 -25.54 -24.69
N PHE A 362 -20.07 -25.27 -23.46
CA PHE A 362 -20.00 -23.93 -22.84
C PHE A 362 -18.59 -23.32 -22.88
N TYR A 363 -17.56 -24.14 -22.64
CA TYR A 363 -16.16 -23.68 -22.60
C TYR A 363 -15.38 -23.88 -23.91
N GLU A 364 -16.03 -24.33 -24.99
CA GLU A 364 -15.37 -24.64 -26.27
C GLU A 364 -14.69 -23.40 -26.90
N ALA A 365 -15.23 -22.21 -26.68
CA ALA A 365 -14.66 -20.97 -27.18
C ALA A 365 -13.46 -20.44 -26.37
N TYR A 366 -13.24 -20.96 -25.15
CA TYR A 366 -12.25 -20.44 -24.20
C TYR A 366 -11.09 -21.42 -23.95
N LEU A 367 -11.35 -22.72 -24.07
CA LEU A 367 -10.36 -23.76 -23.84
C LEU A 367 -9.60 -24.09 -25.13
N ASP A 368 -8.31 -24.43 -25.00
CA ASP A 368 -7.53 -25.00 -26.09
C ASP A 368 -8.15 -26.34 -26.52
N PRO A 369 -8.32 -26.60 -27.83
CA PRO A 369 -8.73 -27.91 -28.35
C PRO A 369 -7.94 -29.10 -27.81
N GLN A 370 -6.69 -28.89 -27.36
CA GLN A 370 -5.84 -29.95 -26.79
C GLN A 370 -6.01 -30.13 -25.27
N SER A 371 -6.80 -29.29 -24.59
CA SER A 371 -6.96 -29.37 -23.15
C SER A 371 -7.77 -30.61 -22.72
N HIS A 372 -7.34 -31.27 -21.64
CA HIS A 372 -8.05 -32.41 -21.05
C HIS A 372 -9.27 -31.99 -20.19
N SER A 373 -9.56 -30.70 -20.13
CA SER A 373 -10.68 -30.16 -19.34
C SER A 373 -12.00 -30.33 -20.09
N SER A 374 -13.07 -30.64 -19.35
CA SER A 374 -14.40 -30.81 -19.95
C SER A 374 -14.93 -29.47 -20.45
N THR A 375 -15.36 -29.44 -21.72
CA THR A 375 -16.00 -28.28 -22.37
C THR A 375 -17.43 -28.06 -21.89
N ASN A 376 -18.03 -29.05 -21.23
CA ASN A 376 -19.40 -29.01 -20.75
C ASN A 376 -19.48 -28.37 -19.35
N ALA A 377 -20.58 -27.67 -19.08
CA ALA A 377 -20.78 -26.98 -17.81
C ALA A 377 -22.12 -27.33 -17.16
N PHE A 378 -22.14 -27.35 -15.83
CA PHE A 378 -23.37 -27.31 -15.04
C PHE A 378 -23.67 -25.87 -14.64
N ARG A 379 -24.90 -25.44 -14.88
CA ARG A 379 -25.43 -24.21 -14.31
C ARG A 379 -25.98 -24.51 -12.92
N LEU A 380 -25.39 -23.88 -11.91
CA LEU A 380 -25.80 -24.01 -10.52
C LEU A 380 -26.52 -22.75 -10.04
N ARG A 381 -27.49 -22.92 -9.14
CA ARG A 381 -28.18 -21.83 -8.46
C ARG A 381 -28.31 -22.10 -6.97
N LEU A 382 -27.99 -21.10 -6.16
CA LEU A 382 -28.34 -21.02 -4.75
C LEU A 382 -29.61 -20.17 -4.64
N ARG A 383 -30.67 -20.77 -4.10
CA ARG A 383 -31.94 -20.06 -3.83
C ARG A 383 -31.98 -19.70 -2.35
N HIS A 384 -32.37 -18.46 -2.05
CA HIS A 384 -32.42 -17.96 -0.68
C HIS A 384 -33.81 -18.09 -0.04
#